data_AF-A0A5E4PWJ4-F1
#
_entry.id   AF-A0A5E4PWJ4-F1
#
_cell.length_a   1.000
_cell.length_b   1.000
_cell.length_c   1.000
_cell.angle_alpha   90.00
_cell.angle_beta   90.00
_cell.angle_gamma   90.00
#
_symmetry.space_group_name_H-M   'P 1'
#
loop_
_entity.id
_entity.type
_entity.pdbx_description
1 polymer ?
#
loop_
_entity_poly.entity_id
_entity_poly.type
_entity_poly.pdbx_seq_one_letter_code
_entity_poly.pdbx_strand_id
1 'polypeptide(L)' 'MNSDGRFQSTISEKIFSSTMDELYLCTPIRIAPTQKFYIVGFKPNATMNTAHHMLLYGCTEPGSNDSVCT' A
#
# COMPACT_ATOMS: atom_id res chain seq x y z
N MET A 1 12.98 10.04 7.69
CA MET A 1 14.09 9.08 7.88
C MET A 1 14.19 8.80 9.36
N ASN A 2 14.39 7.55 9.74
CA ASN A 2 14.72 7.16 11.11
C ASN A 2 16.21 7.42 11.36
N SER A 3 16.64 7.33 12.62
CA SER A 3 18.04 7.53 13.03
C SER A 3 19.01 6.51 12.42
N ASP A 4 18.53 5.34 11.98
CA ASP A 4 19.29 4.32 11.26
C ASP A 4 19.36 4.55 9.74
N GLY A 5 18.88 5.70 9.26
CA GLY A 5 18.82 6.03 7.83
C GLY A 5 17.71 5.31 7.07
N ARG A 6 16.86 4.52 7.76
CA ARG A 6 15.77 3.79 7.13
C ARG A 6 14.56 4.70 6.94
N PHE A 7 13.91 4.60 5.79
CA PHE A 7 12.63 5.23 5.52
C PHE A 7 11.53 4.17 5.60
N GLN A 8 10.47 4.46 6.36
CA GLN A 8 9.31 3.59 6.45
C GLN A 8 8.09 4.34 5.89
N SER A 9 7.53 3.79 4.81
CA SER A 9 6.26 4.22 4.25
C SER A 9 5.15 3.27 4.65
N THR A 10 4.00 3.82 5.01
CA THR A 10 2.79 3.04 5.28
C THR A 10 1.88 3.10 4.07
N ILE A 11 1.46 1.94 3.58
CA ILE A 11 0.43 1.78 2.56
C ILE A 11 -0.76 1.19 3.29
N SER A 12 -1.82 1.99 3.43
CA SER A 12 -3.02 1.58 4.15
C SER A 12 -4.22 1.77 3.27
N GLU A 13 -5.09 0.77 3.27
CA GLU A 13 -6.42 0.88 2.73
C GLU A 13 -7.46 1.05 3.82
N LYS A 14 -8.45 1.92 3.57
CA LYS A 14 -9.62 1.97 4.44
C LYS A 14 -10.59 0.90 3.99
N ILE A 15 -10.42 -0.30 4.55
CA ILE A 15 -11.36 -1.40 4.34
C ILE A 15 -12.71 -0.98 4.93
N PHE A 16 -13.65 -0.64 4.06
CA PHE A 16 -15.04 -0.42 4.46
C PHE A 16 -15.74 -1.77 4.59
N SER A 17 -16.74 -1.86 5.48
CA SER A 17 -17.60 -3.05 5.56
C SER A 17 -18.33 -3.23 4.23
N SER A 18 -17.80 -4.11 3.38
CA SER A 18 -18.40 -4.49 2.10
C SER A 18 -19.24 -5.75 2.30
N THR A 19 -20.38 -5.82 1.63
CA THR A 19 -21.18 -7.05 1.52
C THR A 19 -20.76 -7.93 0.35
N MET A 20 -19.75 -7.51 -0.42
CA MET A 20 -19.21 -8.26 -1.55
C MET A 20 -17.97 -9.04 -1.16
N ASP A 21 -18.04 -10.35 -1.35
CA ASP A 21 -16.90 -11.24 -1.25
C ASP A 21 -15.92 -10.99 -2.41
N GLU A 22 -14.61 -11.11 -2.14
CA GLU A 22 -13.52 -10.94 -3.12
C GLU A 22 -13.41 -9.53 -3.75
N LEU A 23 -13.67 -8.47 -2.99
CA LEU A 23 -13.43 -7.08 -3.42
C LEU A 23 -11.92 -6.76 -3.49
N TYR A 24 -11.48 -6.18 -4.61
CA TYR A 24 -10.12 -5.68 -4.79
C TYR A 24 -10.09 -4.16 -4.55
N LEU A 25 -9.23 -3.72 -3.62
CA LEU A 25 -8.99 -2.31 -3.31
C LEU A 25 -7.53 -1.96 -3.59
N CYS A 26 -7.29 -0.77 -4.15
CA CYS A 26 -5.95 -0.30 -4.54
C CYS A 26 -5.69 1.15 -4.10
N THR A 27 -4.60 1.37 -3.36
CA THR A 27 -4.12 2.70 -2.93
C THR A 27 -2.71 2.90 -3.45
N PRO A 28 -2.49 3.88 -4.35
CA PRO A 28 -1.14 4.26 -4.74
C PRO A 28 -0.49 5.14 -3.67
N ILE A 29 0.82 4.95 -3.46
CA ILE A 29 1.65 5.92 -2.74
C ILE A 29 2.81 6.38 -3.63
N ARG A 30 3.19 7.65 -3.52
CA ARG A 30 4.36 8.18 -4.21
C ARG A 30 5.57 8.12 -3.30
N ILE A 31 6.60 7.39 -3.72
CA ILE A 31 7.92 7.39 -3.07
C ILE A 31 8.71 8.62 -3.56
N ALA A 32 9.54 9.20 -2.69
CA ALA A 32 10.19 10.48 -2.96
C ALA A 32 10.90 10.49 -4.34
N PRO A 33 10.55 11.42 -5.25
CA PRO A 33 10.86 11.32 -6.68
C PRO A 33 12.35 11.50 -7.00
N THR A 34 13.11 12.11 -6.10
CA THR A 34 14.52 12.48 -6.31
C THR A 34 15.51 11.58 -5.58
N GLN A 35 15.02 10.62 -4.79
CA GLN A 35 15.85 9.71 -4.00
C GLN A 35 15.67 8.26 -4.42
N LYS A 36 16.78 7.52 -4.43
CA LYS A 36 16.76 6.08 -4.64
C LYS A 36 16.67 5.37 -3.30
N PHE A 37 15.72 4.45 -3.19
CA PHE A 37 15.56 3.60 -2.02
C PHE A 37 15.62 2.14 -2.43
N TYR A 38 15.98 1.28 -1.48
CA TYR A 38 15.90 -0.16 -1.61
C TYR A 38 14.89 -0.68 -0.60
N ILE A 39 13.98 -1.55 -1.04
CA ILE A 39 13.04 -2.21 -0.16
C ILE A 39 13.80 -3.32 0.57
N VAL A 40 13.86 -3.24 1.90
CA VAL A 40 14.63 -4.17 2.74
C VAL A 40 13.75 -5.02 3.66
N GLY A 41 12.44 -4.83 3.63
CA GLY A 41 11.50 -5.61 4.43
C GLY A 41 10.08 -5.06 4.38
N PHE A 42 9.13 -5.90 4.81
CA PHE A 42 7.72 -5.58 4.91
C PHE A 42 7.20 -5.91 6.32
N LYS A 43 6.27 -5.10 6.82
CA LYS A 43 5.52 -5.39 8.04
C LYS A 43 4.03 -5.34 7.70
N PRO A 44 3.35 -6.49 7.51
CA PRO A 44 1.93 -6.50 7.20
C PRO A 44 1.11 -5.99 8.39
N ASN A 45 0.06 -5.21 8.11
CA ASN A 45 -0.93 -4.77 9.07
C ASN A 45 -2.32 -5.09 8.51
N ALA A 46 -2.85 -6.26 8.84
CA ALA A 46 -4.10 -6.78 8.28
C ALA A 46 -5.00 -7.35 9.38
N THR A 47 -6.31 -7.19 9.19
CA THR A 47 -7.32 -7.81 10.05
C THR A 47 -7.62 -9.22 9.53
N MET A 48 -7.41 -10.22 10.39
CA MET A 48 -7.73 -11.62 10.09
C MET A 48 -9.22 -11.75 9.73
N ASN A 49 -9.55 -12.60 8.76
CA ASN A 49 -10.90 -12.83 8.22
C ASN A 49 -11.48 -11.74 7.30
N THR A 50 -10.72 -10.69 6.96
CA THR A 50 -11.17 -9.68 5.97
C THR A 50 -10.21 -9.58 4.79
N ALA A 51 -8.91 -9.44 5.05
CA ALA A 51 -7.91 -9.43 3.99
C ALA A 51 -7.54 -10.87 3.62
N HIS A 52 -7.90 -11.30 2.41
CA HIS A 52 -7.51 -12.61 1.88
C HIS A 52 -6.10 -12.56 1.26
N HIS A 53 -5.82 -11.53 0.47
CA HIS A 53 -4.51 -11.28 -0.13
C HIS A 53 -4.13 -9.79 -0.04
N MET A 54 -2.83 -9.51 0.02
CA MET A 54 -2.27 -8.17 -0.16
C MET A 54 -1.18 -8.24 -1.22
N LEU A 55 -1.27 -7.38 -2.23
CA LEU A 55 -0.30 -7.29 -3.31
C LEU A 55 0.34 -5.91 -3.30
N LEU A 56 1.66 -5.88 -3.50
CA LEU A 56 2.42 -4.64 -3.65
C LEU A 56 3.26 -4.71 -4.91
N TYR A 57 3.17 -3.69 -5.74
CA TYR A 57 3.94 -3.55 -6.96
C TYR A 57 4.37 -2.11 -7.17
N GLY A 58 5.48 -1.93 -7.90
CA GLY A 58 5.95 -0.61 -8.31
C GLY A 58 5.38 -0.22 -9.66
N CYS A 59 5.00 1.05 -9.82
CA CYS A 59 4.61 1.64 -11.10
C CYS A 59 5.09 3.10 -11.19
N THR A 60 5.16 3.64 -12.40
CA THR A 60 5.39 5.08 -12.63
C THR A 60 4.10 5.89 -12.63
N GLU A 61 3.01 5.26 -13.06
CA GLU A 61 1.68 5.85 -13.16
C GLU A 61 0.65 4.88 -12.57
N PRO A 62 -0.14 5.30 -11.58
CA PRO A 62 -1.19 4.48 -11.00
C PRO A 62 -2.43 4.42 -11.91
N GLY A 63 -3.29 3.42 -11.69
CA GLY A 63 -4.54 3.28 -12.45
C GLY A 63 -5.58 4.37 -12.17
N SER A 64 -5.53 4.99 -10.99
CA SER A 64 -6.28 6.21 -10.64
C SER A 64 -5.42 7.10 -9.73
N ASN A 65 -5.73 8.40 -9.72
CA ASN A 65 -5.20 9.36 -8.74
C ASN A 65 -6.06 9.42 -7.46
N ASP A 66 -7.17 8.68 -7.43
CA ASP A 66 -8.02 8.59 -6.24
C ASP A 66 -7.27 7.90 -5.11
N SER A 67 -7.61 8.29 -3.88
CA SER A 67 -7.06 7.67 -2.68
C SER A 67 -7.44 6.19 -2.55
N VAL A 68 -8.48 5.75 -3.25
CA VAL A 68 -8.90 4.35 -3.38
C VAL A 68 -9.40 4.18 -4.81
N CYS A 69 -8.80 3.27 -5.58
CA CYS A 69 -9.34 2.89 -6.88
C CYS A 69 -10.44 1.85 -6.63
N THR A 70 -11.68 2.14 -7.04
CA THR A 70 -12.84 1.21 -6.96
C THR A 70 -13.25 0.70 -8.33
#